data_AF-A0A7V3I4S9-F1
#
_entry.id   AF-A0A7V3I4S9-F1
#
_cell.length_a   1.000
_cell.length_b   1.000
_cell.length_c   1.000
_cell.angle_alpha   90.00
_cell.angle_beta   90.00
_cell.angle_gamma   90.00
#
_symmetry.space_group_name_H-M   'P 1'
#
loop_
_entity.id
_entity.type
_entity.pdbx_description
1 polymer ?
#
loop_
_entity_poly.entity_id
_entity_poly.type
_entity_poly.pdbx_seq_one_letter_code
_entity_poly.pdbx_strand_id
1 'polypeptide(L)'
;MIRWMPPGRQSGVEPPQSTFGVARLRQVDMSERMRKMRPMGIADILDETVELYKTSFVLLVGIAAIIHVPYAILERYVLMEQMTAVTAASTSANPETSIRAAFGMLVTAAIVYGYLLITAPIITGALTYAISERYLDRKVTILGSFKRVLTASILGRLLLAIIVKTIAVAAPLIVAAVGIAITAIVTMTGASDSGLNLVLASTTVLFGLAGVFAAVYLGLRLALLEVTIVVEGRGFGHAVA
;
A
#
# COMPACT_ATOMS: atom_id res chain seq x y z
N MET A 1 19.57 83.25 42.68
CA MET A 1 19.51 81.78 42.57
C MET A 1 18.06 81.36 42.42
N ILE A 2 17.62 81.14 41.17
CA ILE A 2 16.23 80.75 40.86
C ILE A 2 16.24 79.24 40.61
N ARG A 3 15.50 78.53 41.44
CA ARG A 3 15.45 77.06 41.53
C ARG A 3 14.54 76.52 40.42
N TRP A 4 15.13 75.72 39.54
CA TRP A 4 14.43 75.01 38.46
C TRP A 4 13.60 73.85 39.05
N MET A 5 12.35 73.72 38.63
CA MET A 5 11.41 72.67 39.08
C MET A 5 10.94 71.89 37.84
N PRO A 6 11.18 70.56 37.76
CA PRO A 6 10.74 69.77 36.60
C PRO A 6 9.25 69.40 36.69
N PRO A 7 8.56 69.25 35.54
CA PRO A 7 7.13 68.97 35.49
C PRO A 7 6.83 67.47 35.62
N GLY A 8 5.75 67.18 36.36
CA GLY A 8 4.77 66.11 36.11
C GLY A 8 5.28 64.69 35.87
N ARG A 9 5.29 63.86 36.93
CA ARG A 9 5.17 62.41 36.77
C ARG A 9 3.72 62.01 37.03
N GLN A 10 3.04 61.68 35.93
CA GLN A 10 1.66 61.22 35.90
C GLN A 10 1.51 59.93 36.73
N SER A 11 0.42 59.88 37.48
CA SER A 11 -0.10 58.71 38.17
C SER A 11 -0.11 57.49 37.26
N GLY A 12 0.49 56.40 37.75
CA GLY A 12 0.52 55.11 37.06
C GLY A 12 -0.89 54.61 36.75
N VAL A 13 -1.25 54.69 35.48
CA VAL A 13 -2.29 53.84 34.91
C VAL A 13 -1.66 52.47 34.79
N GLU A 14 -2.06 51.54 35.65
CA GLU A 14 -1.72 50.14 35.49
C GLU A 14 -2.22 49.66 34.10
N PRO A 15 -1.39 48.99 33.30
CA PRO A 15 -1.86 48.42 32.06
C PRO A 15 -2.90 47.33 32.37
N PRO A 16 -3.99 47.23 31.57
CA PRO A 16 -5.04 46.25 31.79
C PRO A 16 -4.48 44.82 31.74
N GLN A 17 -4.72 44.05 32.81
CA GLN A 17 -4.23 42.69 33.02
C GLN A 17 -4.81 41.62 32.05
N SER A 18 -5.56 42.01 31.01
CA SER A 18 -6.23 41.08 30.11
C SER A 18 -5.35 40.56 28.96
N THR A 19 -4.15 41.12 28.74
CA THR A 19 -3.27 40.71 27.62
C THR A 19 -2.46 39.44 27.90
N PHE A 20 -2.32 39.04 29.17
CA PHE A 20 -1.51 37.87 29.55
C PHE A 20 -2.14 36.52 29.16
N GLY A 21 -3.47 36.45 29.00
CA GLY A 21 -4.16 35.22 28.58
C GLY A 21 -3.92 34.87 27.11
N VAL A 22 -3.96 35.86 26.22
CA VAL A 22 -3.86 35.64 24.77
C VAL A 22 -2.43 35.32 24.34
N ALA A 23 -1.43 35.99 24.95
CA ALA A 23 -0.03 35.71 24.68
C ALA A 23 0.39 34.30 25.14
N ARG A 24 -0.15 33.82 26.27
CA ARG A 24 0.15 32.50 26.82
C ARG A 24 -0.44 31.37 25.97
N LEU A 25 -1.68 31.51 25.46
CA LEU A 25 -2.28 30.54 24.55
C LEU A 25 -1.51 30.44 23.22
N ARG A 26 -1.02 31.57 22.69
CA ARG A 26 -0.21 31.59 21.46
C ARG A 26 1.19 30.99 21.65
N GLN A 27 1.79 31.14 22.83
CA GLN A 27 3.10 30.55 23.16
C GLN A 27 3.04 29.02 23.29
N VAL A 28 1.99 28.47 23.89
CA VAL A 28 1.83 27.02 24.05
C VAL A 28 1.69 26.33 22.68
N ASP A 29 0.81 26.85 21.80
CA ASP A 29 0.61 26.30 20.44
C ASP A 29 1.91 26.38 19.59
N MET A 30 2.69 27.46 19.72
CA MET A 30 3.98 27.56 19.01
C MET A 30 5.03 26.59 19.55
N SER A 31 5.07 26.34 20.86
CA SER A 31 6.01 25.40 21.46
C SER A 31 5.72 23.94 21.10
N GLU A 32 4.44 23.56 21.00
CA GLU A 32 4.03 22.23 20.51
C GLU A 32 4.35 22.05 19.02
N ARG A 33 4.06 23.07 18.18
CA ARG A 33 4.38 23.03 16.74
C ARG A 33 5.88 23.01 16.46
N MET A 34 6.69 23.73 17.25
CA MET A 34 8.15 23.69 17.14
C MET A 34 8.74 22.35 17.59
N ARG A 35 8.09 21.64 18.53
CA ARG A 35 8.48 20.27 18.91
C ARG A 35 8.33 19.30 17.74
N LYS A 36 7.26 19.44 16.94
CA LYS A 36 6.99 18.63 15.73
C LYS A 36 7.98 18.83 14.56
N MET A 37 8.82 19.86 14.59
CA MET A 37 9.81 20.14 13.54
C MET A 37 11.27 19.99 14.01
N ARG A 38 11.50 19.41 15.20
CA ARG A 38 12.85 18.97 15.59
C ARG A 38 13.20 17.67 14.87
N PRO A 39 14.49 17.44 14.53
CA PRO A 39 14.92 16.13 14.07
C PRO A 39 14.56 15.09 15.13
N MET A 40 13.64 14.18 14.79
CA MET A 40 13.21 13.10 15.68
C MET A 40 14.26 11.99 15.65
N GLY A 41 14.67 11.53 16.83
CA GLY A 41 15.44 10.30 16.94
C GLY A 41 14.57 9.08 16.59
N ILE A 42 15.20 7.92 16.32
CA ILE A 42 14.47 6.66 16.12
C ILE A 42 13.55 6.34 17.31
N ALA A 43 13.99 6.64 18.54
CA ALA A 43 13.20 6.42 19.75
C ALA A 43 11.95 7.32 19.78
N ASP A 44 12.09 8.58 19.40
CA ASP A 44 10.98 9.53 19.36
C ASP A 44 9.95 9.13 18.28
N ILE A 45 10.41 8.65 17.13
CA ILE A 45 9.52 8.13 16.07
C ILE A 45 8.74 6.93 16.59
N LEU A 46 9.40 5.98 17.27
CA LEU A 46 8.74 4.80 17.83
C LEU A 46 7.68 5.17 18.87
N ASP A 47 8.01 6.07 19.79
CA ASP A 47 7.08 6.53 20.83
C ASP A 47 5.86 7.23 20.21
N GLU A 48 6.10 8.13 19.26
CA GLU A 48 5.03 8.82 18.51
C GLU A 48 4.16 7.83 17.72
N THR A 49 4.76 6.82 17.09
CA THR A 49 4.00 5.81 16.33
C THR A 49 3.09 4.99 17.24
N VAL A 50 3.56 4.65 18.45
CA VAL A 50 2.77 3.93 19.47
C VAL A 50 1.66 4.82 20.01
N GLU A 51 1.93 6.09 20.28
CA GLU A 51 0.92 7.04 20.74
C GLU A 51 -0.18 7.27 19.69
N LEU A 52 0.22 7.45 18.43
CA LEU A 52 -0.69 7.59 17.30
C LEU A 52 -1.56 6.33 17.13
N TYR A 53 -0.96 5.15 17.26
CA TYR A 53 -1.68 3.88 17.18
C TYR A 53 -2.72 3.76 18.31
N LYS A 54 -2.35 4.07 19.57
CA LYS A 54 -3.29 4.03 20.70
C LYS A 54 -4.44 5.02 20.55
N THR A 55 -4.14 6.24 20.10
CA THR A 55 -5.12 7.33 20.01
C THR A 55 -6.05 7.19 18.82
N SER A 56 -5.56 6.63 17.71
CA SER A 56 -6.30 6.51 16.44
C SER A 56 -6.57 5.07 16.02
N PHE A 57 -6.46 4.10 16.93
CA PHE A 57 -6.60 2.66 16.65
C PHE A 57 -7.85 2.34 15.85
N VAL A 58 -9.01 2.79 16.33
CA VAL A 58 -10.32 2.51 15.70
C VAL A 58 -10.40 3.08 14.29
N LEU A 59 -9.77 4.22 14.04
CA LEU A 59 -9.77 4.85 12.73
C LEU A 59 -8.88 4.06 11.75
N LEU A 60 -7.67 3.71 12.16
CA LEU A 60 -6.71 2.97 11.33
C LEU A 60 -7.23 1.56 11.02
N VAL A 61 -7.70 0.84 12.04
CA VAL A 61 -8.31 -0.48 11.88
C VAL A 61 -9.60 -0.39 11.08
N GLY A 62 -10.42 0.65 11.28
CA GLY A 62 -11.65 0.85 10.52
C GLY A 62 -11.40 1.03 9.02
N ILE A 63 -10.38 1.79 8.63
CA ILE A 63 -9.98 1.94 7.22
C ILE A 63 -9.58 0.59 6.62
N ALA A 64 -8.73 -0.17 7.32
CA ALA A 64 -8.29 -1.47 6.83
C ALA A 64 -9.44 -2.49 6.78
N ALA A 65 -10.26 -2.55 7.82
CA ALA A 65 -11.33 -3.54 7.98
C ALA A 65 -12.42 -3.41 6.92
N ILE A 66 -12.80 -2.19 6.52
CA ILE A 66 -13.83 -1.96 5.50
C ILE A 66 -13.52 -2.69 4.18
N ILE A 67 -12.24 -2.86 3.84
CA ILE A 67 -11.84 -3.52 2.60
C ILE A 67 -11.33 -4.95 2.85
N HIS A 68 -10.51 -5.16 3.88
CA HIS A 68 -9.93 -6.48 4.13
C HIS A 68 -10.95 -7.51 4.63
N VAL A 69 -11.94 -7.12 5.43
CA VAL A 69 -12.94 -8.06 5.94
C VAL A 69 -13.78 -8.67 4.82
N PRO A 70 -14.44 -7.88 3.94
CA PRO A 70 -15.21 -8.47 2.84
C PRO A 70 -14.31 -9.23 1.86
N TYR A 71 -13.08 -8.77 1.64
CA TYR A 71 -12.11 -9.47 0.81
C TYR A 71 -11.75 -10.84 1.39
N ALA A 72 -11.40 -10.92 2.67
CA ALA A 72 -11.02 -12.18 3.32
C ALA A 72 -12.16 -13.20 3.29
N ILE A 73 -13.41 -12.73 3.43
CA ILE A 73 -14.59 -13.59 3.29
C ILE A 73 -14.67 -14.13 1.86
N LEU A 74 -14.60 -13.25 0.85
CA LEU A 74 -14.66 -13.63 -0.56
C LEU A 74 -13.53 -14.62 -0.93
N GLU A 75 -12.31 -14.33 -0.50
CA GLU A 75 -11.13 -15.17 -0.73
C GLU A 75 -11.34 -16.58 -0.15
N ARG A 76 -11.89 -16.69 1.06
CA ARG A 76 -12.17 -17.99 1.69
C ARG A 76 -13.21 -18.79 0.93
N TYR A 77 -14.30 -18.15 0.49
CA TYR A 77 -15.31 -18.80 -0.36
C TYR A 77 -14.69 -19.31 -1.67
N VAL A 78 -13.87 -18.48 -2.31
CA VAL A 78 -13.17 -18.81 -3.55
C VAL A 78 -12.21 -19.99 -3.38
N LEU A 79 -11.40 -19.98 -2.32
CA LEU A 79 -10.44 -21.06 -2.03
C LEU A 79 -11.14 -22.41 -1.77
N MET A 80 -12.28 -22.39 -1.09
CA MET A 80 -13.08 -23.60 -0.84
C MET A 80 -13.64 -24.19 -2.15
N GLU A 81 -14.16 -23.35 -3.05
CA GLU A 81 -14.60 -23.79 -4.37
C GLU A 81 -13.44 -24.36 -5.20
N GLN A 82 -12.27 -23.71 -5.17
CA GLN A 82 -11.09 -24.17 -5.90
C GLN A 82 -10.59 -25.52 -5.41
N MET A 83 -10.51 -25.74 -4.09
CA MET A 83 -10.10 -27.03 -3.51
C MET A 83 -10.99 -28.18 -3.99
N THR A 84 -12.29 -27.92 -4.09
CA THR A 84 -13.28 -28.88 -4.62
C THR A 84 -13.03 -29.15 -6.11
N ALA A 85 -12.76 -28.11 -6.90
CA ALA A 85 -12.45 -28.23 -8.33
C ALA A 85 -11.14 -28.99 -8.61
N VAL A 86 -10.07 -28.77 -7.81
CA VAL A 86 -8.83 -29.56 -7.92
C VAL A 86 -9.11 -31.02 -7.67
N THR A 87 -9.79 -31.34 -6.57
CA THR A 87 -10.04 -32.72 -6.16
C THR A 87 -10.85 -33.46 -7.23
N ALA A 88 -11.84 -32.78 -7.83
CA ALA A 88 -12.61 -33.32 -8.94
C ALA A 88 -11.76 -33.52 -10.22
N ALA A 89 -10.84 -32.59 -10.52
CA ALA A 89 -9.94 -32.70 -11.65
C ALA A 89 -8.88 -33.81 -11.48
N SER A 90 -8.36 -34.00 -10.27
CA SER A 90 -7.38 -35.05 -9.95
C SER A 90 -7.95 -36.46 -9.99
N THR A 91 -9.27 -36.61 -9.85
CA THR A 91 -9.97 -37.90 -9.88
C THR A 91 -10.53 -38.23 -11.28
N SER A 92 -10.51 -37.27 -12.20
CA SER A 92 -11.06 -37.41 -13.55
C SER A 92 -10.01 -37.92 -14.54
N ALA A 93 -10.31 -39.01 -15.24
CA ALA A 93 -9.50 -39.50 -16.37
C ALA A 93 -9.70 -38.69 -17.68
N ASN A 94 -10.67 -37.77 -17.71
CA ASN A 94 -11.01 -36.99 -18.90
C ASN A 94 -10.14 -35.71 -19.02
N PRO A 95 -9.37 -35.54 -20.11
CA PRO A 95 -8.52 -34.36 -20.33
C PRO A 95 -9.28 -33.02 -20.35
N GLU A 96 -10.51 -33.03 -20.87
CA GLU A 96 -11.34 -31.81 -20.95
C GLU A 96 -11.69 -31.26 -19.57
N THR A 97 -11.92 -32.14 -18.59
CA THR A 97 -12.25 -31.75 -17.22
C THR A 97 -11.06 -31.10 -16.52
N SER A 98 -9.85 -31.61 -16.77
CA SER A 98 -8.61 -30.99 -16.26
C SER A 98 -8.34 -29.62 -16.86
N ILE A 99 -8.55 -29.44 -18.18
CA ILE A 99 -8.36 -28.15 -18.85
C ILE A 99 -9.36 -27.12 -18.33
N ARG A 100 -10.64 -27.50 -18.18
CA ARG A 100 -11.68 -26.59 -17.67
C ARG A 100 -11.43 -26.19 -16.21
N ALA A 101 -10.96 -27.12 -15.37
CA ALA A 101 -10.57 -26.84 -14.00
C ALA A 101 -9.36 -25.89 -13.93
N ALA A 102 -8.31 -26.14 -14.72
CA ALA A 102 -7.15 -25.27 -14.79
C ALA A 102 -7.51 -23.85 -15.26
N PHE A 103 -8.37 -23.74 -16.27
CA PHE A 103 -8.86 -22.44 -16.74
C PHE A 103 -9.69 -21.71 -15.68
N GLY A 104 -10.60 -22.42 -15.00
CA GLY A 104 -11.37 -21.86 -13.88
C GLY A 104 -10.46 -21.34 -12.76
N MET A 105 -9.43 -22.11 -12.38
CA MET A 105 -8.45 -21.66 -11.38
C MET A 105 -7.72 -20.39 -11.82
N LEU A 106 -7.30 -20.33 -13.07
CA LEU A 106 -6.55 -19.19 -13.60
C LEU A 106 -7.40 -17.92 -13.62
N VAL A 107 -8.66 -18.01 -14.06
CA VAL A 107 -9.62 -16.90 -14.05
C VAL A 107 -9.87 -16.43 -12.62
N THR A 108 -10.14 -17.35 -11.70
CA THR A 108 -10.42 -17.00 -10.32
C THR A 108 -9.20 -16.40 -9.61
N ALA A 109 -8.00 -16.95 -9.83
CA ALA A 109 -6.76 -16.38 -9.33
C ALA A 109 -6.50 -14.98 -9.89
N ALA A 110 -6.77 -14.76 -11.18
CA ALA A 110 -6.65 -13.44 -11.81
C ALA A 110 -7.63 -12.42 -11.20
N ILE A 111 -8.87 -12.82 -10.89
CA ILE A 111 -9.86 -11.94 -10.23
C ILE A 111 -9.40 -11.57 -8.82
N VAL A 112 -8.99 -12.55 -8.01
CA VAL A 112 -8.53 -12.32 -6.63
C VAL A 112 -7.29 -11.44 -6.62
N TYR A 113 -6.33 -11.72 -7.50
CA TYR A 113 -5.11 -10.93 -7.64
C TYR A 113 -5.38 -9.51 -8.16
N GLY A 114 -6.27 -9.36 -9.14
CA GLY A 114 -6.71 -8.08 -9.66
C GLY A 114 -7.40 -7.22 -8.58
N TYR A 115 -8.22 -7.84 -7.72
CA TYR A 115 -8.81 -7.17 -6.58
C TYR A 115 -7.75 -6.63 -5.62
N LEU A 116 -6.75 -7.45 -5.25
CA LEU A 116 -5.64 -7.03 -4.38
C LEU A 116 -4.84 -5.87 -4.99
N LEU A 117 -4.53 -5.95 -6.28
CA LEU A 117 -3.80 -4.91 -7.00
C LEU A 117 -4.49 -3.55 -6.95
N ILE A 118 -5.82 -3.54 -7.03
CA ILE A 118 -6.60 -2.31 -7.00
C ILE A 118 -6.77 -1.80 -5.56
N THR A 119 -7.07 -2.69 -4.63
CA THR A 119 -7.43 -2.31 -3.27
C THR A 119 -6.24 -1.96 -2.38
N ALA A 120 -5.11 -2.66 -2.52
CA ALA A 120 -3.91 -2.42 -1.71
C ALA A 120 -3.46 -0.94 -1.72
N PRO A 121 -3.26 -0.28 -2.86
CA PRO A 121 -2.79 1.10 -2.88
C PRO A 121 -3.88 2.11 -2.47
N ILE A 122 -5.18 1.78 -2.63
CA ILE A 122 -6.28 2.60 -2.08
C ILE A 122 -6.22 2.61 -0.56
N ILE A 123 -6.01 1.45 0.07
CA ILE A 123 -5.88 1.33 1.52
C ILE A 123 -4.64 2.06 2.00
N THR A 124 -3.49 1.81 1.38
CA THR A 124 -2.22 2.48 1.71
C THR A 124 -2.37 3.99 1.60
N GLY A 125 -2.96 4.50 0.51
CA GLY A 125 -3.24 5.93 0.34
C GLY A 125 -4.16 6.50 1.42
N ALA A 126 -5.23 5.78 1.78
CA ALA A 126 -6.19 6.21 2.79
C ALA A 126 -5.57 6.21 4.20
N LEU A 127 -4.72 5.23 4.51
CA LEU A 127 -3.99 5.14 5.77
C LEU A 127 -2.97 6.27 5.88
N THR A 128 -2.16 6.50 4.84
CA THR A 128 -1.15 7.57 4.82
C THR A 128 -1.78 8.95 4.99
N TYR A 129 -2.91 9.20 4.32
CA TYR A 129 -3.67 10.44 4.49
C TYR A 129 -4.20 10.58 5.93
N ALA A 130 -4.81 9.52 6.47
CA ALA A 130 -5.34 9.53 7.82
C ALA A 130 -4.26 9.76 8.89
N ILE A 131 -3.10 9.13 8.75
CA ILE A 131 -1.94 9.30 9.62
C ILE A 131 -1.44 10.75 9.56
N SER A 132 -1.28 11.29 8.35
CA SER A 132 -0.77 12.65 8.14
C SER A 132 -1.70 13.71 8.76
N GLU A 133 -3.01 13.52 8.62
CA GLU A 133 -4.00 14.43 9.20
C GLU A 133 -4.06 14.33 10.73
N ARG A 134 -3.93 13.11 11.29
CA ARG A 134 -3.85 12.90 12.73
C ARG A 134 -2.57 13.48 13.33
N TYR A 135 -1.45 13.37 12.61
CA TYR A 135 -0.20 14.03 12.97
C TYR A 135 -0.32 15.56 12.93
N LEU A 136 -1.31 16.14 12.25
CA LEU A 136 -1.58 17.58 12.24
C LEU A 136 -2.74 17.99 13.17
N ASP A 137 -3.15 17.09 14.08
CA ASP A 137 -4.25 17.28 15.04
C ASP A 137 -5.59 17.64 14.38
N ARG A 138 -5.78 17.24 13.13
CA ARG A 138 -7.03 17.44 12.39
C ARG A 138 -7.99 16.28 12.60
N LYS A 139 -9.29 16.59 12.71
CA LYS A 139 -10.35 15.59 12.83
C LYS A 139 -10.62 14.95 11.47
N VAL A 140 -10.32 13.66 11.35
CA VAL A 140 -10.59 12.87 10.14
C VAL A 140 -11.53 11.71 10.45
N THR A 141 -12.39 11.41 9.49
CA THR A 141 -13.32 10.28 9.48
C THR A 141 -12.89 9.25 8.44
N ILE A 142 -13.27 7.99 8.65
CA ILE A 142 -12.90 6.87 7.77
C ILE A 142 -13.37 7.13 6.32
N LEU A 143 -14.64 7.53 6.13
CA LEU A 143 -15.19 7.85 4.81
C LEU A 143 -14.52 9.08 4.17
N GLY A 144 -14.12 10.06 4.98
CA GLY A 144 -13.42 11.25 4.52
C GLY A 144 -12.07 10.92 3.88
N SER A 145 -11.32 9.98 4.48
CA SER A 145 -10.05 9.49 3.95
C SER A 145 -10.22 8.82 2.59
N PHE A 146 -11.20 7.93 2.44
CA PHE A 146 -11.47 7.27 1.15
C PHE A 146 -11.88 8.26 0.07
N LYS A 147 -12.80 9.19 0.37
CA LYS A 147 -13.27 10.18 -0.61
C LYS A 147 -12.12 11.04 -1.14
N ARG A 148 -11.12 11.35 -0.30
CA ARG A 148 -9.95 12.13 -0.72
C ARG A 148 -9.05 11.34 -1.67
N VAL A 149 -8.76 10.08 -1.37
CA VAL A 149 -7.94 9.20 -2.23
C VAL A 149 -8.63 8.90 -3.57
N LEU A 150 -9.96 8.77 -3.55
CA LEU A 150 -10.78 8.56 -4.75
C LEU A 150 -10.95 9.81 -5.63
N THR A 151 -10.27 10.92 -5.32
CA THR A 151 -10.29 12.11 -6.19
C THR A 151 -9.53 11.82 -7.49
N ALA A 152 -10.11 12.20 -8.64
CA ALA A 152 -9.64 11.83 -9.98
C ALA A 152 -8.13 12.09 -10.24
N SER A 153 -7.55 13.15 -9.66
CA SER A 153 -6.13 13.49 -9.81
C SER A 153 -5.17 12.54 -9.10
N ILE A 154 -5.56 12.03 -7.92
CA ILE A 154 -4.78 11.06 -7.14
C ILE A 154 -5.04 9.66 -7.67
N LEU A 155 -6.32 9.36 -7.94
CA LEU A 155 -6.74 8.08 -8.50
C LEU A 155 -6.01 7.77 -9.80
N GLY A 156 -5.91 8.73 -10.75
CA GLY A 156 -5.24 8.49 -12.03
C GLY A 156 -3.75 8.13 -11.90
N ARG A 157 -3.04 8.77 -10.97
CA ARG A 157 -1.61 8.48 -10.71
C ARG A 157 -1.43 7.14 -10.01
N LEU A 158 -2.33 6.83 -9.10
CA LEU A 158 -2.37 5.58 -8.36
C LEU A 158 -2.72 4.41 -9.31
N LEU A 159 -3.66 4.61 -10.24
CA LEU A 159 -4.00 3.67 -11.31
C LEU A 159 -2.83 3.44 -12.28
N LEU A 160 -2.11 4.50 -12.67
CA LEU A 160 -0.91 4.37 -13.48
C LEU A 160 0.16 3.53 -12.76
N ALA A 161 0.38 3.78 -11.46
CA ALA A 161 1.32 3.00 -10.65
C ALA A 161 0.91 1.52 -10.57
N ILE A 162 -0.39 1.24 -10.39
CA ILE A 162 -0.95 -0.12 -10.41
C ILE A 162 -0.68 -0.78 -11.76
N ILE A 163 -0.99 -0.11 -12.87
CA ILE A 163 -0.81 -0.67 -14.22
C ILE A 163 0.65 -1.03 -14.44
N VAL A 164 1.59 -0.13 -14.13
CA VAL A 164 3.01 -0.39 -14.35
C VAL A 164 3.51 -1.52 -13.46
N LYS A 165 3.11 -1.55 -12.17
CA LYS A 165 3.44 -2.65 -11.27
C LYS A 165 2.89 -3.99 -11.76
N THR A 166 1.63 -3.98 -12.23
CA THR A 166 0.97 -5.19 -12.75
C THR A 166 1.71 -5.71 -13.98
N ILE A 167 2.03 -4.84 -14.93
CA ILE A 167 2.77 -5.23 -16.15
C ILE A 167 4.16 -5.76 -15.79
N ALA A 168 4.88 -5.08 -14.89
CA ALA A 168 6.23 -5.49 -14.50
C ALA A 168 6.25 -6.85 -13.78
N VAL A 169 5.24 -7.17 -12.97
CA VAL A 169 5.13 -8.48 -12.31
C VAL A 169 4.56 -9.55 -13.24
N ALA A 170 3.61 -9.20 -14.11
CA ALA A 170 2.99 -10.15 -15.04
C ALA A 170 3.92 -10.57 -16.17
N ALA A 171 4.75 -9.67 -16.69
CA ALA A 171 5.68 -9.96 -17.79
C ALA A 171 6.57 -11.19 -17.54
N PRO A 172 7.33 -11.31 -16.43
CA PRO A 172 8.15 -12.49 -16.17
C PRO A 172 7.32 -13.76 -15.95
N LEU A 173 6.12 -13.66 -15.36
CA LEU A 173 5.23 -14.80 -15.17
C LEU A 173 4.67 -15.31 -16.50
N ILE A 174 4.32 -14.41 -17.42
CA ILE A 174 3.87 -14.78 -18.77
C ILE A 174 5.00 -15.48 -19.52
N VAL A 175 6.22 -14.94 -19.47
CA VAL A 175 7.40 -15.56 -20.10
C VAL A 175 7.64 -16.97 -19.54
N ALA A 176 7.56 -17.13 -18.21
CA ALA A 176 7.68 -18.44 -17.58
C ALA A 176 6.56 -19.40 -17.99
N ALA A 177 5.31 -18.94 -18.02
CA ALA A 177 4.17 -19.75 -18.44
C ALA A 177 4.29 -20.20 -19.90
N VAL A 178 4.75 -19.33 -20.80
CA VAL A 178 5.02 -19.68 -22.21
C VAL A 178 6.14 -20.71 -22.30
N GLY A 179 7.23 -20.55 -21.54
CA GLY A 179 8.31 -21.54 -21.48
C GLY A 179 7.82 -22.91 -21.02
N ILE A 180 7.00 -22.94 -19.97
CA ILE A 180 6.37 -24.16 -19.45
C ILE A 180 5.47 -24.80 -20.52
N ALA A 181 4.61 -24.02 -21.19
CA ALA A 181 3.72 -24.52 -22.22
C ALA A 181 4.47 -25.13 -23.41
N ILE A 182 5.56 -24.49 -23.86
CA ILE A 182 6.42 -25.02 -24.92
C ILE A 182 7.01 -26.36 -24.50
N THR A 183 7.59 -26.45 -23.29
CA THR A 183 8.16 -27.72 -22.80
C THR A 183 7.12 -28.83 -22.71
N ALA A 184 5.89 -28.51 -22.27
CA ALA A 184 4.79 -29.46 -22.18
C ALA A 184 4.37 -29.99 -23.56
N ILE A 185 4.22 -29.10 -24.55
CA ILE A 185 3.86 -29.50 -25.93
C ILE A 185 4.93 -30.44 -26.51
N VAL A 186 6.21 -30.12 -26.30
CA VAL A 186 7.33 -30.96 -26.78
C VAL A 186 7.34 -32.34 -26.11
N THR A 187 7.00 -32.44 -24.82
CA THR A 187 6.88 -33.75 -24.16
C THR A 187 5.69 -34.57 -24.68
N MET A 188 4.61 -33.92 -25.12
CA MET A 188 3.42 -34.60 -25.65
C MET A 188 3.59 -35.10 -27.09
N THR A 189 4.47 -34.48 -27.89
CA THR A 189 4.71 -34.89 -29.29
C THR A 189 5.62 -36.09 -29.46
N GLY A 190 5.96 -36.80 -28.37
CA GLY A 190 6.41 -38.19 -28.45
C GLY A 190 7.91 -38.41 -28.41
N ALA A 191 8.66 -37.65 -27.60
CA ALA A 191 10.00 -38.07 -27.22
C ALA A 191 9.94 -39.32 -26.32
N SER A 192 10.11 -40.50 -26.92
CA SER A 192 10.22 -41.78 -26.20
C SER A 192 11.55 -41.95 -25.46
N ASP A 193 12.50 -41.03 -25.67
CA ASP A 193 13.78 -40.99 -24.98
C ASP A 193 13.62 -40.48 -23.55
N SER A 194 13.87 -41.36 -22.58
CA SER A 194 13.78 -41.06 -21.15
C SER A 194 14.72 -39.92 -20.72
N GLY A 195 15.87 -39.79 -21.39
CA GLY A 195 16.84 -38.72 -21.16
C GLY A 195 16.32 -37.34 -21.57
N LEU A 196 15.63 -37.24 -22.71
CA LEU A 196 15.10 -35.97 -23.21
C LEU A 196 13.98 -35.42 -22.30
N ASN A 197 13.11 -36.31 -21.82
CA ASN A 197 12.02 -35.93 -20.90
C ASN A 197 12.54 -35.40 -19.56
N LEU A 198 13.66 -35.94 -19.06
CA LEU A 198 14.29 -35.47 -17.82
C LEU A 198 14.90 -34.06 -18.00
N VAL A 199 15.54 -33.80 -19.15
CA VAL A 199 16.05 -32.47 -19.52
C VAL A 199 14.91 -31.46 -19.66
N LEU A 200 13.82 -31.82 -20.34
CA LEU A 200 12.66 -30.95 -20.51
C LEU A 200 12.00 -30.64 -19.16
N ALA A 201 11.79 -31.64 -18.30
CA ALA A 201 11.23 -31.44 -16.97
C ALA A 201 12.10 -30.49 -16.11
N SER A 202 13.42 -30.66 -16.14
CA SER A 202 14.34 -29.75 -15.42
C SER A 202 14.27 -28.32 -15.95
N THR A 203 14.09 -28.15 -17.27
CA THR A 203 13.97 -26.85 -17.93
C THR A 203 12.66 -26.16 -17.54
N THR A 204 11.54 -26.89 -17.50
CA THR A 204 10.23 -26.39 -17.03
C THR A 204 10.33 -25.82 -15.60
N VAL A 205 10.97 -26.56 -14.69
CA VAL A 205 11.15 -26.14 -13.29
C VAL A 205 12.02 -24.88 -13.20
N LEU A 206 13.10 -24.80 -13.99
CA LEU A 206 13.98 -23.63 -14.02
C LEU A 206 13.26 -22.37 -14.53
N PHE A 207 12.47 -22.47 -15.60
CA PHE A 207 11.68 -21.34 -16.11
C PHE A 207 10.63 -20.87 -15.09
N GLY A 208 9.95 -21.81 -14.42
CA GLY A 208 9.00 -21.50 -13.35
C GLY A 208 9.67 -20.75 -12.20
N LEU A 209 10.79 -21.28 -11.68
CA LEU A 209 11.55 -20.65 -10.59
C LEU A 209 12.10 -19.27 -10.98
N ALA A 210 12.69 -19.15 -12.17
CA ALA A 210 13.23 -17.88 -12.67
C ALA A 210 12.12 -16.82 -12.81
N GLY A 211 10.96 -17.19 -13.34
CA GLY A 211 9.80 -16.30 -13.45
C GLY A 211 9.30 -15.83 -12.09
N VAL A 212 9.14 -16.75 -11.13
CA VAL A 212 8.72 -16.41 -9.76
C VAL A 212 9.76 -15.51 -9.09
N PHE A 213 11.06 -15.83 -9.21
CA PHE A 213 12.11 -15.02 -8.61
C PHE A 213 12.16 -13.61 -9.19
N ALA A 214 12.06 -13.48 -10.52
CA ALA A 214 11.99 -12.19 -11.19
C ALA A 214 10.74 -11.39 -10.78
N ALA A 215 9.58 -12.05 -10.69
CA ALA A 215 8.33 -11.44 -10.24
C ALA A 215 8.41 -10.94 -8.79
N VAL A 216 8.99 -11.73 -7.89
CA VAL A 216 9.21 -11.35 -6.48
C VAL A 216 10.21 -10.21 -6.38
N TYR A 217 11.32 -10.27 -7.11
CA TYR A 217 12.33 -9.21 -7.13
C TYR A 217 11.75 -7.89 -7.63
N LEU A 218 11.03 -7.90 -8.76
CA LEU A 218 10.37 -6.72 -9.29
C LEU A 218 9.25 -6.24 -8.36
N GLY A 219 8.48 -7.15 -7.79
CA GLY A 219 7.43 -6.83 -6.81
C GLY A 219 7.98 -6.11 -5.58
N LEU A 220 9.08 -6.60 -5.01
CA LEU A 220 9.75 -5.95 -3.87
C LEU A 220 10.32 -4.58 -4.25
N ARG A 221 10.97 -4.47 -5.42
CA ARG A 221 11.52 -3.21 -5.90
C ARG A 221 10.43 -2.16 -6.14
N LEU A 222 9.27 -2.59 -6.65
CA LEU A 222 8.14 -1.73 -6.96
C LEU A 222 7.22 -1.50 -5.75
N ALA A 223 7.36 -2.25 -4.66
CA ALA A 223 6.58 -2.06 -3.44
C ALA A 223 6.85 -0.69 -2.80
N LEU A 224 8.09 -0.20 -2.88
CA LEU A 224 8.45 1.14 -2.38
C LEU A 224 7.90 2.28 -3.26
N LEU A 225 7.57 1.97 -4.51
CA LEU A 225 7.17 2.96 -5.51
C LEU A 225 5.78 3.55 -5.21
N GLU A 226 4.89 2.77 -4.60
CA GLU A 226 3.56 3.22 -4.19
C GLU A 226 3.62 4.29 -3.10
N VAL A 227 4.49 4.10 -2.10
CA VAL A 227 4.68 5.05 -1.00
C VAL A 227 5.26 6.37 -1.53
N THR A 228 6.25 6.30 -2.41
CA THR A 228 6.88 7.48 -3.01
C THR A 228 5.89 8.32 -3.83
N ILE A 229 5.05 7.69 -4.66
CA ILE A 229 4.06 8.42 -5.47
C ILE A 229 3.02 9.13 -4.59
N VAL A 230 2.58 8.48 -3.52
CA VAL A 230 1.60 9.04 -2.59
C VAL A 230 2.18 10.22 -1.81
N VAL A 231 3.45 10.15 -1.40
CA VAL A 231 4.10 11.19 -0.59
C VAL A 231 4.62 12.36 -1.44
N GLU A 232 5.22 12.10 -2.60
CA GLU A 232 5.87 13.14 -3.40
C GLU A 232 4.95 13.80 -4.41
N GLY A 233 3.83 13.17 -4.77
CA GLY A 233 2.93 13.70 -5.80
C GLY A 233 3.62 13.94 -7.15
N ARG A 234 4.78 13.32 -7.39
CA ARG A 234 5.56 13.40 -8.63
C ARG A 234 5.42 12.11 -9.43
N GLY A 235 5.49 12.24 -10.75
CA GLY A 235 5.23 11.15 -11.70
C GLY A 235 6.34 10.09 -11.71
N PHE A 236 5.98 8.91 -12.25
CA PHE A 236 6.74 7.66 -12.28
C PHE A 236 8.23 7.79 -12.66
N GLY A 237 8.60 8.77 -13.51
CA GLY A 237 9.96 8.95 -14.02
C GLY A 237 11.02 9.35 -12.99
N HIS A 238 10.64 9.91 -11.83
CA HIS A 238 11.61 10.29 -10.78
C HIS A 238 11.84 9.22 -9.72
N ALA A 239 10.93 8.27 -9.56
CA ALA A 239 11.04 7.23 -8.51
C ALA A 239 11.83 5.98 -8.96
N VAL A 240 12.12 5.87 -10.26
CA VAL A 240 12.82 4.73 -10.87
C VAL A 240 14.27 5.07 -11.26
N ALA A 241 14.60 6.36 -11.33
CA ALA A 241 15.97 6.86 -11.55
C ALA A 241 16.78 6.79 -10.27
#